data_AF-E8WJJ3-F1
#
_entry.id   AF-E8WJJ3-F1
#
_cell.length_a   1.000
_cell.length_b   1.000
_cell.length_c   1.000
_cell.angle_alpha   90.00
_cell.angle_beta   90.00
_cell.angle_gamma   90.00
#
_symmetry.space_group_name_H-M   'P 1'
#
loop_
_entity.id
_entity.type
_entity.pdbx_description
1 polymer ?
#
loop_
_entity_poly.entity_id
_entity_poly.type
_entity_poly.pdbx_seq_one_letter_code
_entity_poly.pdbx_strand_id
1 'polypeptide(L)' 'MFETQYNEEMEAEVRRVEARKRATDAGHPEWDNACASCGCRIAGTEEKFCPGCGQAA' A
#
# COMPACT_ATOMS: atom_id res chain seq x y z
N MET A 1 21.70 -13.60 16.62
CA MET A 1 20.69 -13.77 15.56
C MET A 1 19.73 -12.58 15.67
N PHE A 2 20.10 -11.45 15.05
CA PHE A 2 19.42 -10.14 15.21
C PHE A 2 18.96 -9.59 13.84
N GLU A 3 19.19 -10.34 12.76
CA GLU A 3 19.02 -9.89 11.37
C GLU A 3 17.61 -10.13 10.83
N THR A 4 16.78 -10.94 11.48
CA THR A 4 15.42 -11.25 11.02
C THR A 4 14.39 -10.20 11.45
N GLN A 5 14.54 -9.59 12.63
CA GLN A 5 13.60 -8.54 13.12
C GLN A 5 13.69 -7.24 12.33
N TYR A 6 14.89 -6.87 11.88
CA TYR A 6 15.09 -5.67 11.06
C TYR A 6 14.44 -5.80 9.67
N ASN A 7 14.22 -7.03 9.21
CA ASN A 7 13.68 -7.31 7.88
C ASN A 7 12.17 -7.08 7.83
N GLU A 8 11.44 -7.47 8.88
CA GLU A 8 9.98 -7.34 8.94
C GLU A 8 9.53 -5.87 9.08
N GLU A 9 10.21 -5.08 9.91
CA GLU A 9 9.92 -3.65 10.06
C GLU A 9 10.25 -2.88 8.77
N MET A 10 11.35 -3.23 8.10
CA MET A 10 11.73 -2.64 6.82
C MET A 10 10.73 -3.00 5.72
N GLU A 11 10.27 -4.25 5.65
CA GLU A 11 9.26 -4.68 4.69
C GLU A 11 7.92 -3.98 4.89
N ALA A 12 7.50 -3.76 6.15
CA ALA A 12 6.29 -3.01 6.44
C ALA A 12 6.40 -1.55 5.97
N GLU A 13 7.56 -0.93 6.16
CA GLU A 13 7.80 0.45 5.71
C GLU A 13 7.85 0.54 4.19
N VAL A 14 8.47 -0.43 3.50
CA VAL A 14 8.45 -0.50 2.03
C VAL A 14 7.03 -0.60 1.50
N ARG A 15 6.18 -1.46 2.09
CA ARG A 15 4.77 -1.58 1.68
C ARG A 15 4.00 -0.26 1.86
N ARG A 16 4.28 0.50 2.92
CA ARG A 16 3.69 1.84 3.13
C ARG A 16 4.15 2.85 2.08
N VAL A 17 5.44 2.86 1.77
CA VAL A 17 6.01 3.77 0.74
C VAL A 17 5.45 3.44 -0.63
N GLU A 18 5.34 2.16 -0.98
CA GLU A 18 4.74 1.72 -2.25
C GLU A 18 3.24 2.03 -2.33
N ALA A 19 2.49 1.86 -1.25
CA ALA A 19 1.07 2.26 -1.17
C ALA A 19 0.89 3.76 -1.41
N ARG A 20 1.70 4.60 -0.76
CA ARG A 20 1.65 6.06 -0.91
C ARG A 20 2.13 6.52 -2.29
N LYS A 21 3.10 5.82 -2.88
CA LYS A 21 3.51 6.07 -4.26
C LYS A 21 2.39 5.74 -5.24
N ARG A 22 1.68 4.62 -5.06
CA ARG A 22 0.50 4.27 -5.87
C ARG A 22 -0.61 5.30 -5.77
N ALA A 23 -0.86 5.82 -4.57
CA ALA A 23 -1.79 6.94 -4.38
C ALA A 23 -1.37 8.20 -5.14
N THR A 24 -0.08 8.53 -5.09
CA THR A 24 0.49 9.66 -5.84
C THR A 24 0.38 9.45 -7.35
N ASP A 25 0.69 8.24 -7.84
CA ASP A 25 0.60 7.87 -9.25
C ASP A 25 -0.87 7.86 -9.75
N ALA A 26 -1.83 7.55 -8.89
CA ALA A 26 -3.27 7.67 -9.16
C ALA A 26 -3.76 9.13 -9.18
N GLY A 27 -2.88 10.11 -8.94
CA GLY A 27 -3.21 11.53 -8.93
C GLY A 27 -3.80 12.03 -7.61
N HIS A 28 -3.76 11.20 -6.55
CA HIS A 28 -4.32 11.49 -5.24
C HIS A 28 -3.25 11.37 -4.15
N PRO A 29 -2.31 12.34 -4.05
CA PRO A 29 -1.27 12.34 -3.02
C PRO A 29 -1.83 12.45 -1.58
N GLU A 30 -3.12 12.80 -1.44
CA GLU A 30 -3.84 12.82 -0.16
C GLU A 30 -4.31 11.45 0.32
N TRP A 31 -4.14 10.38 -0.47
CA TRP A 31 -4.51 9.03 -0.05
C TRP A 31 -3.30 8.27 0.50
N ASP A 32 -3.53 7.50 1.56
CA ASP A 32 -2.50 6.63 2.15
C ASP A 32 -2.20 5.43 1.24
N ASN A 33 -3.21 4.93 0.54
CA ASN A 33 -3.12 3.80 -0.36
C ASN A 33 -4.13 3.95 -1.51
N ALA A 34 -3.76 3.47 -2.68
CA ALA A 34 -4.63 3.38 -3.84
C ALA A 34 -4.45 2.04 -4.53
N CYS A 35 -5.55 1.51 -5.07
CA CYS A 35 -5.50 0.28 -5.83
C CYS A 35 -4.66 0.46 -7.09
N ALA A 36 -3.66 -0.41 -7.29
CA ALA A 36 -2.85 -0.39 -8.51
C ALA A 36 -3.67 -0.66 -9.79
N SER A 37 -4.80 -1.38 -9.68
CA SER A 37 -5.65 -1.73 -10.83
C SER A 37 -6.70 -0.66 -11.18
N CYS A 38 -7.43 -0.14 -10.19
CA CYS A 38 -8.53 0.78 -10.44
C CYS A 38 -8.25 2.23 -10.03
N GLY A 39 -7.15 2.50 -9.34
CA GLY A 39 -6.86 3.83 -8.80
C GLY A 39 -7.89 4.29 -7.77
N CYS A 40 -8.57 3.36 -7.08
CA CYS A 40 -9.55 3.68 -6.05
C CYS A 40 -8.85 3.88 -4.70
N ARG A 41 -9.35 4.79 -3.84
CA ARG A 41 -8.84 4.98 -2.48
C ARG A 41 -9.03 3.70 -1.65
N ILE A 42 -7.96 3.24 -1.01
CA ILE A 42 -7.97 2.12 -0.07
C ILE A 42 -7.72 2.68 1.33
N ALA A 43 -8.58 2.33 2.28
CA ALA A 43 -8.54 2.89 3.62
C ALA A 43 -7.61 2.03 4.50
N GLY A 44 -6.30 2.21 4.30
CA GLY A 44 -5.26 1.53 5.06
C GLY A 44 -4.32 0.69 4.17
N THR A 45 -3.21 0.25 4.77
CA THR A 45 -2.18 -0.56 4.10
C THR A 45 -2.36 -2.06 4.31
N GLU A 46 -3.36 -2.47 5.10
CA GLU A 46 -3.63 -3.87 5.45
C GLU A 46 -4.73 -4.53 4.61
N GLU A 47 -5.48 -3.73 3.84
CA GLU A 47 -6.50 -4.27 2.95
C GLU A 47 -5.84 -5.08 1.83
N LYS A 48 -5.98 -6.41 1.90
CA LYS A 48 -5.45 -7.32 0.87
C LYS A 48 -6.16 -7.16 -0.49
N PHE A 49 -7.37 -6.61 -0.49
CA PHE A 49 -8.22 -6.47 -1.67
C PHE A 49 -8.84 -5.08 -1.71
N CYS A 50 -8.91 -4.51 -2.91
CA CYS A 50 -9.57 -3.24 -3.15
C CYS A 50 -11.10 -3.41 -3.10
N PRO A 51 -11.83 -2.61 -2.31
CA PRO A 51 -13.29 -2.66 -2.26
C PRO A 51 -13.97 -2.20 -3.57
N GLY A 52 -13.26 -1.43 -4.41
CA GLY A 52 -13.79 -0.91 -5.67
C GLY A 52 -13.79 -1.93 -6.81
N CYS A 53 -12.72 -2.72 -6.94
CA CYS A 53 -12.54 -3.64 -8.07
C CYS A 53 -12.35 -5.10 -7.69
N GLY A 54 -12.23 -5.41 -6.38
CA GLY A 54 -12.00 -6.76 -5.88
C GLY A 54 -10.61 -7.34 -6.19
N GLN A 55 -9.71 -6.57 -6.82
CA GLN A 55 -8.33 -6.99 -7.07
C GLN A 55 -7.45 -6.78 -5.84
N ALA A 56 -6.29 -7.45 -5.83
CA ALA A 56 -5.27 -7.21 -4.81
C ALA A 56 -4.88 -5.73 -4.80
N ALA A 57 -4.85 -5.14 -3.61
CA ALA A 57 -4.60 -3.72 -3.37
C ALA A 57 -3.23 -3.28 -3.87
#